data_AF-A0A5S4GH72-F1
#
_entry.id   AF-A0A5S4GH72-F1
#
_cell.length_a   1.000
_cell.length_b   1.000
_cell.length_c   1.000
_cell.angle_alpha   90.00
_cell.angle_beta   90.00
_cell.angle_gamma   90.00
#
_symmetry.space_group_name_H-M   'P 1'
#
loop_
_entity.id
_entity.type
_entity.pdbx_description
1 polymer ?
#
loop_
_entity_poly.entity_id
_entity_poly.type
_entity_poly.pdbx_seq_one_letter_code
_entity_poly.pdbx_strand_id
1 'polypeptide(L)'
;MWRACSALVIGLLLACAAPPAAAAPLERAKPVSRVDHLAAELRRDPVYVTDHAPRALPPDAAQRIKKAVARLGVPVYTAVTPAYLVDRYSTDDLVPLLHDSLGKPGVYIVADPAQTSLSAVQYGGATLPVKDAMRAAMYELPNDAGAVAAIERFVEIALSGQAKERYENAGPRPKSKVRIALDARERSEREAARAERNAFATGTALSGVPLLLLLLWLRWRRHSRRPAVNAKKAGKQGKRR
;
A
#
# COMPACT_ATOMS: atom_id res chain seq x y z
N MET A 1 -56.11 -80.54 26.47
CA MET A 1 -57.23 -79.96 25.70
C MET A 1 -56.96 -78.47 25.72
N TRP A 2 -56.48 -77.78 24.68
CA TRP A 2 -56.95 -77.66 23.31
C TRP A 2 -55.75 -77.25 22.44
N ARG A 3 -55.77 -77.70 21.20
CA ARG A 3 -54.66 -77.70 20.24
C ARG A 3 -54.25 -76.30 19.75
N ALA A 4 -52.95 -76.22 19.51
CA ALA A 4 -52.24 -75.39 18.53
C ALA A 4 -53.10 -74.75 17.43
N CYS A 5 -52.86 -73.46 17.19
CA CYS A 5 -53.03 -72.82 15.89
C CYS A 5 -52.20 -71.53 15.83
N SER A 6 -51.49 -71.35 14.70
CA SER A 6 -50.97 -70.07 14.20
C SER A 6 -49.66 -69.59 14.86
N ALA A 7 -48.49 -70.15 14.52
CA ALA A 7 -47.77 -69.95 13.26
C ALA A 7 -47.57 -68.48 12.86
N LEU A 8 -46.30 -68.09 12.80
CA LEU A 8 -45.73 -67.16 11.82
C LEU A 8 -45.94 -65.66 12.08
N VAL A 9 -45.15 -65.08 12.98
CA VAL A 9 -44.82 -63.64 12.95
C VAL A 9 -43.31 -63.45 13.22
N ILE A 10 -42.57 -63.37 12.11
CA ILE A 10 -41.45 -62.44 11.91
C ILE A 10 -40.18 -62.75 12.73
N GLY A 11 -39.55 -63.87 12.40
CA GLY A 11 -38.08 -63.94 12.33
C GLY A 11 -37.61 -63.16 11.10
N LEU A 12 -37.48 -61.84 11.22
CA LEU A 12 -36.91 -60.96 10.19
C LEU A 12 -36.31 -59.69 10.82
N LEU A 13 -35.38 -59.88 11.75
CA LEU A 13 -34.64 -58.77 12.38
C LEU A 13 -33.14 -59.11 12.49
N LEU A 14 -32.62 -59.92 11.56
CA LEU A 14 -31.22 -60.34 11.58
C LEU A 14 -30.62 -60.52 10.18
N ALA A 15 -30.75 -59.53 9.29
CA ALA A 15 -29.97 -59.46 8.05
C ALA A 15 -30.10 -58.10 7.36
N CYS A 16 -29.31 -57.11 7.79
CA CYS A 16 -28.73 -56.08 6.91
C CYS A 16 -27.85 -55.14 7.75
N ALA A 17 -26.73 -55.65 8.25
CA ALA A 17 -25.60 -54.78 8.58
C ALA A 17 -25.01 -54.31 7.25
N ALA A 18 -25.53 -53.20 6.72
CA ALA A 18 -24.88 -52.51 5.61
C ALA A 18 -23.48 -52.10 6.09
N PRO A 19 -22.40 -52.40 5.33
CA PRO A 19 -21.11 -51.82 5.65
C PRO A 19 -21.27 -50.30 5.66
N PRO A 20 -20.66 -49.56 6.61
CA PRO A 20 -20.61 -48.11 6.48
C PRO A 20 -19.97 -47.84 5.14
N ALA A 21 -20.72 -47.23 4.23
CA ALA A 21 -20.16 -46.68 3.01
C ALA A 21 -19.09 -45.71 3.49
N ALA A 22 -17.84 -46.16 3.43
CA ALA A 22 -16.70 -45.29 3.62
C ALA A 22 -16.86 -44.22 2.54
N ALA A 23 -17.36 -43.06 2.94
CA ALA A 23 -17.27 -41.88 2.12
C ALA A 23 -15.81 -41.79 1.74
N ALA A 24 -15.50 -42.04 0.46
CA ALA A 24 -14.17 -41.82 -0.06
C ALA A 24 -13.74 -40.45 0.47
N PRO A 25 -12.52 -40.29 1.01
CA PRO A 25 -12.06 -38.97 1.40
C PRO A 25 -12.32 -38.09 0.19
N LEU A 26 -13.22 -37.12 0.32
CA LEU A 26 -13.30 -36.03 -0.64
C LEU A 26 -11.89 -35.49 -0.61
N GLU A 27 -11.10 -35.83 -1.63
CA GLU A 27 -9.78 -35.27 -1.84
C GLU A 27 -10.07 -33.78 -1.84
N ARG A 28 -9.76 -33.13 -0.71
CA ARG A 28 -10.05 -31.72 -0.54
C ARG A 28 -9.22 -31.07 -1.64
N ALA A 29 -9.89 -30.66 -2.72
CA ALA A 29 -9.25 -30.09 -3.88
C ALA A 29 -8.20 -29.12 -3.34
N LYS A 30 -6.92 -29.42 -3.60
CA LYS A 30 -5.84 -28.53 -3.16
C LYS A 30 -6.28 -27.14 -3.62
N PRO A 31 -6.32 -26.14 -2.72
CA PRO A 31 -6.70 -24.80 -3.12
C PRO A 31 -5.81 -24.45 -4.31
N VAL A 32 -6.41 -24.22 -5.48
CA VAL A 32 -5.68 -23.89 -6.70
C VAL A 32 -4.85 -22.67 -6.35
N SER A 33 -3.52 -22.81 -6.44
CA SER A 33 -2.64 -21.68 -6.17
C SER A 33 -3.04 -20.54 -7.10
N ARG A 34 -3.03 -19.30 -6.62
CA ARG A 34 -3.32 -18.12 -7.44
C ARG A 34 -2.46 -18.11 -8.71
N VAL A 35 -1.22 -18.59 -8.61
CA VAL A 35 -0.29 -18.78 -9.74
C VAL A 35 -0.86 -19.75 -10.76
N ASP A 36 -1.41 -20.89 -10.33
CA ASP A 36 -1.97 -21.91 -11.22
C ASP A 36 -3.22 -21.39 -11.95
N HIS A 37 -4.06 -20.62 -11.24
CA HIS A 37 -5.21 -19.95 -11.86
C HIS A 37 -4.76 -18.93 -12.92
N LEU A 38 -3.82 -18.05 -12.57
CA LEU A 38 -3.28 -17.07 -13.53
C LEU A 38 -2.62 -17.75 -14.72
N ALA A 39 -1.85 -18.82 -14.50
CA ALA A 39 -1.25 -19.59 -15.58
C ALA A 39 -2.30 -20.26 -16.46
N ALA A 40 -3.39 -20.80 -15.89
CA ALA A 40 -4.49 -21.37 -16.66
C ALA A 40 -5.18 -20.33 -17.55
N GLU A 41 -5.42 -19.13 -17.03
CA GLU A 41 -5.97 -18.02 -17.81
C GLU A 41 -5.00 -17.55 -18.90
N LEU A 42 -3.71 -17.42 -18.59
CA LEU A 42 -2.68 -17.03 -19.55
C LEU A 42 -2.43 -18.07 -20.66
N ARG A 43 -2.76 -19.34 -20.42
CA ARG A 43 -2.76 -20.36 -21.48
C ARG A 43 -3.88 -20.14 -22.49
N ARG A 44 -4.99 -19.52 -22.10
CA ARG A 44 -6.16 -19.22 -22.95
C ARG A 44 -6.00 -17.89 -23.68
N ASP A 45 -5.67 -16.82 -22.94
CA ASP A 45 -5.37 -15.50 -23.50
C ASP A 45 -4.04 -14.99 -22.91
N PRO A 46 -3.02 -14.65 -23.71
CA PRO A 46 -1.75 -14.14 -23.20
C PRO A 46 -1.85 -12.86 -22.36
N VAL A 47 -2.99 -12.17 -22.37
CA VAL A 47 -3.24 -10.99 -21.51
C VAL A 47 -4.43 -11.27 -20.60
N TYR A 48 -4.15 -11.39 -19.30
CA TYR A 48 -5.17 -11.50 -18.26
C TYR A 48 -5.26 -10.20 -17.46
N VAL A 49 -6.48 -9.68 -17.33
CA VAL A 49 -6.78 -8.49 -16.52
C VAL A 49 -7.81 -8.88 -15.48
N THR A 50 -7.50 -8.67 -14.20
CA THR A 50 -8.43 -9.01 -13.12
C THR A 50 -9.71 -8.16 -13.19
N ASP A 51 -10.83 -8.80 -12.86
CA ASP A 51 -12.13 -8.18 -12.61
C ASP A 51 -12.21 -7.50 -11.22
N HIS A 52 -11.28 -7.80 -10.31
CA HIS A 52 -11.28 -7.28 -8.94
C HIS A 52 -10.87 -5.80 -8.80
N ALA A 53 -10.54 -5.11 -9.90
CA ALA A 53 -10.08 -3.71 -9.86
C ALA A 53 -10.80 -2.78 -10.86
N PRO A 54 -12.15 -2.77 -10.92
CA PRO A 54 -12.89 -2.03 -11.93
C PRO A 54 -12.76 -0.51 -11.78
N ARG A 55 -12.42 0.00 -10.59
CA ARG A 55 -12.18 1.43 -10.36
C ARG A 55 -10.80 1.89 -10.84
N ALA A 56 -9.83 0.98 -10.88
CA ALA A 56 -8.45 1.30 -11.23
C ALA A 56 -8.18 1.17 -12.74
N LEU A 57 -8.92 0.29 -13.41
CA LEU A 57 -8.68 -0.05 -14.81
C LEU A 57 -9.82 0.47 -15.70
N PRO A 58 -9.50 1.10 -16.85
CA PRO A 58 -10.52 1.46 -17.81
C PRO A 58 -11.12 0.19 -18.46
N PRO A 59 -12.36 0.26 -18.98
CA PRO A 59 -13.06 -0.91 -19.53
C PRO A 59 -12.35 -1.51 -20.76
N ASP A 60 -11.51 -0.73 -21.44
CA ASP A 60 -10.72 -1.13 -22.60
C ASP A 60 -9.28 -1.55 -22.25
N ALA A 61 -8.93 -1.68 -20.96
CA ALA A 61 -7.58 -1.96 -20.49
C ALA A 61 -6.95 -3.19 -21.16
N ALA A 62 -7.67 -4.32 -21.21
CA ALA A 62 -7.16 -5.55 -21.80
C ALA A 62 -6.81 -5.39 -23.29
N GLN A 63 -7.66 -4.68 -24.04
CA GLN A 63 -7.46 -4.41 -25.47
C GLN A 63 -6.25 -3.48 -25.70
N ARG A 64 -6.10 -2.44 -24.87
CA ARG A 64 -4.95 -1.53 -24.95
C ARG A 64 -3.63 -2.22 -24.63
N ILE A 65 -3.61 -3.01 -23.56
CA ILE A 65 -2.43 -3.80 -23.19
C ILE A 65 -2.06 -4.77 -24.31
N LYS A 66 -3.03 -5.51 -24.85
CA LYS A 66 -2.82 -6.46 -25.95
C LYS A 66 -2.23 -5.78 -27.19
N LYS A 67 -2.75 -4.61 -27.58
CA LYS A 67 -2.22 -3.81 -28.69
C LYS A 67 -0.80 -3.31 -28.41
N ALA A 68 -0.51 -2.88 -27.19
CA ALA A 68 0.82 -2.41 -26.81
C ALA A 68 1.84 -3.55 -26.90
N VAL A 69 1.61 -4.66 -26.19
CA VAL A 69 2.57 -5.78 -26.12
C VAL A 69 2.77 -6.48 -27.46
N ALA A 70 1.74 -6.50 -28.33
CA ALA A 70 1.87 -7.06 -29.68
C ALA A 70 2.96 -6.35 -30.52
N ARG A 71 3.27 -5.08 -30.23
CA ARG A 71 4.31 -4.32 -30.94
C ARG A 71 5.73 -4.82 -30.66
N LEU A 72 5.94 -5.58 -29.57
CA LEU A 72 7.25 -6.13 -29.21
C LEU A 72 7.70 -7.26 -30.14
N GLY A 73 6.79 -7.86 -30.93
CA GLY A 73 7.12 -8.92 -31.87
C GLY A 73 7.56 -10.25 -31.25
N VAL A 74 7.45 -10.38 -29.93
CA VAL A 74 7.75 -11.60 -29.16
C VAL A 74 6.51 -12.07 -28.39
N PRO A 75 6.41 -13.35 -27.99
CA PRO A 75 5.36 -13.79 -27.07
C PRO A 75 5.47 -13.06 -25.74
N VAL A 76 4.38 -12.41 -25.32
CA VAL A 76 4.29 -11.68 -24.04
C VAL A 76 3.11 -12.21 -23.24
N TYR A 77 3.36 -12.63 -22.01
CA TYR A 77 2.35 -13.09 -21.06
C TYR A 77 2.18 -12.03 -19.97
N THR A 78 1.03 -11.36 -19.94
CA THR A 78 0.77 -10.24 -19.04
C THR A 78 -0.38 -10.53 -18.09
N ALA A 79 -0.12 -10.47 -16.79
CA ALA A 79 -1.13 -10.56 -15.75
C ALA A 79 -1.24 -9.21 -15.00
N VAL A 80 -2.41 -8.57 -15.10
CA VAL A 80 -2.73 -7.39 -14.29
C VAL A 80 -3.51 -7.85 -13.07
N THR A 81 -2.87 -7.83 -11.91
CA THR A 81 -3.46 -8.36 -10.68
C THR A 81 -2.88 -7.67 -9.44
N PRO A 82 -3.70 -7.38 -8.41
CA PRO A 82 -3.21 -6.74 -7.19
C PRO A 82 -2.17 -7.60 -6.49
N ALA A 83 -0.95 -7.11 -6.32
CA ALA A 83 0.12 -7.92 -5.74
C ALA A 83 -0.17 -8.27 -4.27
N TYR A 84 -0.74 -7.35 -3.50
CA TYR A 84 -0.76 -7.40 -2.04
C TYR A 84 -2.00 -8.00 -1.38
N LEU A 85 -3.00 -8.49 -2.14
CA LEU A 85 -4.33 -8.70 -1.56
C LEU A 85 -4.53 -9.99 -0.75
N VAL A 86 -3.69 -11.03 -0.86
CA VAL A 86 -3.99 -12.30 -0.16
C VAL A 86 -2.75 -13.14 0.19
N ASP A 87 -1.79 -13.22 -0.73
CA ASP A 87 -0.58 -14.04 -0.57
C ASP A 87 0.63 -13.10 -0.48
N ARG A 88 1.62 -13.40 0.39
CA ARG A 88 2.81 -12.54 0.63
C ARG A 88 3.76 -12.39 -0.57
N TYR A 89 3.30 -12.62 -1.79
CA TYR A 89 4.10 -12.53 -3.00
C TYR A 89 4.08 -11.11 -3.55
N SER A 90 5.26 -10.55 -3.77
CA SER A 90 5.40 -9.32 -4.54
C SER A 90 5.17 -9.59 -6.04
N THR A 91 5.02 -8.54 -6.85
CA THR A 91 4.99 -8.68 -8.32
C THR A 91 6.23 -9.40 -8.85
N ASP A 92 7.38 -9.21 -8.19
CA ASP A 92 8.66 -9.80 -8.58
C ASP A 92 8.74 -11.30 -8.27
N ASP A 93 8.10 -11.75 -7.19
CA ASP A 93 8.05 -13.18 -6.83
C ASP A 93 7.09 -13.95 -7.74
N LEU A 94 6.07 -13.28 -8.28
CA LEU A 94 5.02 -13.92 -9.08
C LEU A 94 5.50 -14.26 -10.50
N VAL A 95 6.39 -13.45 -11.07
CA VAL A 95 6.88 -13.65 -12.46
C VAL A 95 7.61 -15.00 -12.64
N PRO A 96 8.59 -15.38 -11.80
CA PRO A 96 9.24 -16.69 -11.90
C PRO A 96 8.25 -17.84 -11.73
N LEU A 97 7.33 -17.74 -10.76
CA LEU A 97 6.32 -18.77 -10.51
C LEU A 97 5.36 -18.96 -11.71
N LEU A 98 4.99 -17.86 -12.38
CA LEU A 98 4.19 -17.91 -13.60
C LEU A 98 4.95 -18.55 -14.76
N HIS A 99 6.23 -18.23 -14.91
CA HIS A 99 7.08 -18.88 -15.91
C HIS A 99 7.18 -20.39 -15.64
N ASP A 100 7.42 -20.80 -14.40
CA ASP A 100 7.55 -22.21 -14.03
C ASP A 100 6.25 -22.99 -14.28
N SER A 101 5.08 -22.35 -14.09
CA SER A 101 3.78 -22.97 -14.40
C SER A 101 3.48 -23.01 -15.90
N LEU A 102 3.84 -21.97 -16.67
CA LEU A 102 3.56 -21.89 -18.11
C LEU A 102 4.55 -22.67 -18.98
N GLY A 103 5.84 -22.66 -18.62
CA GLY A 103 6.91 -23.36 -19.31
C GLY A 103 7.17 -22.90 -20.75
N LYS A 104 6.78 -21.66 -21.11
CA LYS A 104 6.90 -21.14 -22.48
C LYS A 104 7.98 -20.05 -22.58
N PRO A 105 8.73 -19.96 -23.69
CA PRO A 105 9.61 -18.82 -23.92
C PRO A 105 8.79 -17.54 -24.18
N GLY A 106 9.25 -16.40 -23.66
CA GLY A 106 8.59 -15.11 -23.82
C GLY A 106 8.92 -14.10 -22.73
N VAL A 107 8.29 -12.93 -22.81
CA VAL A 107 8.36 -11.90 -21.77
C VAL A 107 7.17 -12.06 -20.83
N TYR A 108 7.43 -12.17 -19.55
CA TYR A 108 6.43 -12.32 -18.50
C TYR A 108 6.30 -11.01 -17.75
N ILE A 109 5.08 -10.49 -17.68
CA ILE A 109 4.77 -9.18 -17.12
C ILE A 109 3.69 -9.34 -16.05
N VAL A 110 3.97 -8.88 -14.83
CA VAL A 110 2.97 -8.76 -13.75
C VAL A 110 2.87 -7.30 -13.35
N ALA A 111 1.67 -6.73 -13.42
CA ALA A 111 1.43 -5.33 -13.09
C ALA A 111 0.33 -5.18 -12.03
N ASP A 112 0.52 -4.24 -11.12
CA ASP A 112 -0.53 -3.84 -10.19
C ASP A 112 -1.55 -2.94 -10.89
N PRO A 113 -2.87 -3.19 -10.77
CA PRO A 113 -3.88 -2.44 -11.50
C PRO A 113 -3.91 -0.95 -11.16
N ALA A 114 -3.63 -0.59 -9.90
CA ALA A 114 -3.77 0.79 -9.41
C ALA A 114 -2.45 1.55 -9.36
N GLN A 115 -1.33 0.85 -9.32
CA GLN A 115 0.00 1.44 -9.20
C GLN A 115 0.81 1.28 -10.49
N THR A 116 1.87 2.08 -10.60
CA THR A 116 2.88 1.94 -11.65
C THR A 116 3.85 0.78 -11.40
N SER A 117 3.59 -0.02 -10.37
CA SER A 117 4.42 -1.17 -10.03
C SER A 117 4.22 -2.29 -11.03
N LEU A 118 5.32 -2.70 -11.65
CA LEU A 118 5.37 -3.64 -12.76
C LEU A 118 6.65 -4.47 -12.59
N SER A 119 6.53 -5.79 -12.72
CA SER A 119 7.64 -6.71 -12.84
C SER A 119 7.64 -7.34 -14.22
N ALA A 120 8.80 -7.33 -14.89
CA ALA A 120 8.96 -7.91 -16.20
C ALA A 120 10.28 -8.69 -16.31
N VAL A 121 10.19 -9.94 -16.74
CA VAL A 121 11.35 -10.81 -16.97
C VAL A 121 11.21 -11.50 -18.30
N GLN A 122 12.32 -11.59 -19.05
CA GLN A 122 12.38 -12.35 -20.29
C GLN A 122 12.97 -13.74 -20.04
N TYR A 123 12.28 -14.75 -20.56
CA TYR A 123 12.74 -16.14 -20.56
C TYR A 123 12.86 -16.62 -22.01
N GLY A 124 14.10 -16.69 -22.51
CA GLY A 124 14.39 -17.11 -23.88
C GLY A 124 13.92 -16.13 -24.97
N GLY A 125 14.16 -16.51 -26.23
CA GLY A 125 13.80 -15.70 -27.40
C GLY A 125 14.79 -14.58 -27.72
N ALA A 126 14.33 -13.62 -28.53
CA ALA A 126 15.14 -12.48 -28.96
C ALA A 126 15.41 -11.51 -27.81
N THR A 127 16.68 -11.17 -27.57
CA THR A 127 17.09 -10.30 -26.45
C THR A 127 16.43 -8.93 -26.54
N LEU A 128 15.60 -8.61 -25.54
CA LEU A 128 15.00 -7.29 -25.36
C LEU A 128 15.57 -6.64 -24.08
N PRO A 129 15.70 -5.30 -24.03
CA PRO A 129 16.18 -4.59 -22.84
C PRO A 129 15.08 -4.48 -21.76
N VAL A 130 14.48 -5.62 -21.37
CA VAL A 130 13.29 -5.68 -20.51
C VAL A 130 13.55 -5.02 -19.15
N LYS A 131 14.66 -5.37 -18.51
CA LYS A 131 14.97 -4.85 -17.16
C LYS A 131 15.15 -3.33 -17.16
N ASP A 132 15.91 -2.79 -18.11
CA ASP A 132 16.17 -1.34 -18.17
C ASP A 132 14.91 -0.58 -18.60
N ALA A 133 14.14 -1.11 -19.56
CA ALA A 133 12.89 -0.50 -19.99
C ALA A 133 11.84 -0.48 -18.88
N MET A 134 11.74 -1.56 -18.10
CA MET A 134 10.89 -1.65 -16.93
C MET A 134 11.25 -0.58 -15.91
N ARG A 135 12.54 -0.48 -15.55
CA ARG A 135 12.99 0.50 -14.56
C ARG A 135 12.74 1.92 -15.05
N ALA A 136 13.12 2.24 -16.29
CA ALA A 136 12.87 3.55 -16.88
C ALA A 136 11.39 3.92 -16.85
N ALA A 137 10.49 3.02 -17.28
CA ALA A 137 9.05 3.24 -17.24
C ALA A 137 8.54 3.55 -15.82
N MET A 138 9.04 2.80 -14.82
CA MET A 138 8.69 3.04 -13.43
C MET A 138 9.18 4.41 -12.92
N TYR A 139 10.31 4.94 -13.37
CA TYR A 139 10.79 6.26 -12.93
C TYR A 139 10.16 7.43 -13.67
N GLU A 140 9.81 7.25 -14.94
CA GLU A 140 9.23 8.32 -15.76
C GLU A 140 7.74 8.56 -15.45
N LEU A 141 7.06 7.60 -14.82
CA LEU A 141 5.64 7.70 -14.49
C LEU A 141 5.39 8.01 -13.01
N PRO A 142 4.35 8.80 -12.68
CA PRO A 142 3.86 8.92 -11.31
C PRO A 142 3.45 7.57 -10.72
N ASN A 143 3.49 7.39 -9.40
CA ASN A 143 3.11 6.12 -8.74
C ASN A 143 1.66 5.67 -9.01
N ASP A 144 0.77 6.60 -9.32
CA ASP A 144 -0.67 6.39 -9.55
C ASP A 144 -1.06 6.39 -11.04
N ALA A 145 -0.09 6.18 -11.95
CA ALA A 145 -0.38 6.14 -13.39
C ALA A 145 -1.15 4.87 -13.80
N GLY A 146 -1.03 3.79 -13.01
CA GLY A 146 -1.73 2.52 -13.20
C GLY A 146 -1.09 1.58 -14.22
N ALA A 147 -1.59 0.34 -14.28
CA ALA A 147 -1.00 -0.74 -15.09
C ALA A 147 -0.93 -0.43 -16.59
N VAL A 148 -1.99 0.12 -17.17
CA VAL A 148 -2.07 0.37 -18.62
C VAL A 148 -0.99 1.36 -19.06
N ALA A 149 -0.85 2.48 -18.34
CA ALA A 149 0.17 3.48 -18.62
C ALA A 149 1.59 2.91 -18.42
N ALA A 150 1.80 2.12 -17.35
CA ALA A 150 3.08 1.48 -17.07
C ALA A 150 3.51 0.52 -18.21
N ILE A 151 2.59 -0.33 -18.68
CA ILE A 151 2.87 -1.29 -19.76
C ILE A 151 3.08 -0.58 -21.10
N GLU A 152 2.25 0.42 -21.44
CA GLU A 152 2.43 1.21 -22.66
C GLU A 152 3.79 1.91 -22.68
N ARG A 153 4.19 2.51 -21.55
CA ARG A 153 5.48 3.18 -21.43
C ARG A 153 6.65 2.20 -21.47
N PHE A 154 6.51 1.05 -20.82
CA PHE A 154 7.49 -0.04 -20.91
C PHE A 154 7.73 -0.47 -22.36
N VAL A 155 6.66 -0.73 -23.12
CA VAL A 155 6.76 -1.12 -24.53
C VAL A 155 7.44 -0.03 -25.36
N GLU A 156 7.05 1.24 -25.18
CA GLU A 156 7.66 2.36 -25.88
C GLU A 156 9.17 2.43 -25.63
N ILE A 157 9.60 2.31 -24.38
CA ILE A 157 11.01 2.37 -24.00
C ILE A 157 11.77 1.14 -24.51
N ALA A 158 11.18 -0.05 -24.42
CA ALA A 158 11.77 -1.29 -24.92
C ALA A 158 12.03 -1.22 -26.44
N LEU A 159 11.13 -0.57 -27.19
CA LEU A 159 11.28 -0.37 -28.64
C LEU A 159 12.17 0.82 -29.02
N SER A 160 12.38 1.77 -28.11
CA SER A 160 13.15 3.00 -28.39
C SER A 160 14.65 2.77 -28.60
N GLY A 161 15.18 1.62 -28.16
CA GLY A 161 16.63 1.36 -28.12
C GLY A 161 17.40 2.18 -27.07
N GLN A 162 16.73 3.08 -26.35
CA GLN A 162 17.33 4.00 -25.36
C GLN A 162 17.00 3.59 -23.91
N ALA A 163 16.59 2.34 -23.68
CA ALA A 163 16.12 1.88 -22.37
C ALA A 163 17.11 2.14 -21.23
N LYS A 164 18.40 1.83 -21.47
CA LYS A 164 19.47 2.03 -20.50
C LYS A 164 19.74 3.51 -20.24
N GLU A 165 19.86 4.32 -21.29
CA GLU A 165 20.12 5.75 -21.19
C GLU A 165 18.99 6.48 -20.43
N ARG A 166 17.73 6.16 -20.73
CA ARG A 166 16.57 6.74 -20.04
C ARG A 166 16.52 6.37 -18.56
N TYR A 167 16.88 5.13 -18.24
CA TYR A 167 16.98 4.70 -16.85
C TYR A 167 18.13 5.43 -16.11
N GLU A 168 19.31 5.52 -16.72
CA GLU A 168 20.48 6.18 -16.12
C GLU A 168 20.28 7.69 -15.94
N ASN A 169 19.59 8.33 -16.90
CA ASN A 169 19.25 9.75 -16.86
C ASN A 169 17.89 10.02 -16.20
N ALA A 170 17.27 9.02 -15.56
CA ALA A 170 15.98 9.19 -14.92
C ALA A 170 16.10 10.20 -13.77
N GLY A 171 15.41 11.33 -13.92
CA GLY A 171 15.26 12.32 -12.85
C GLY A 171 14.41 11.78 -11.68
N PRO A 172 14.18 12.60 -10.65
CA PRO A 172 13.25 12.23 -9.58
C PRO A 172 11.88 11.93 -10.18
N ARG A 173 11.27 10.83 -9.72
CA ARG A 173 9.96 10.38 -10.19
C ARG A 173 8.93 11.52 -10.10
N PRO A 174 8.10 11.74 -11.13
CA PRO A 174 7.01 12.71 -11.05
C PRO A 174 6.07 12.43 -9.87
N LYS A 175 5.62 13.50 -9.22
CA LYS A 175 4.67 13.37 -8.10
C LYS A 175 3.30 12.94 -8.61
N SER A 176 2.65 12.04 -7.86
CA SER A 176 1.26 11.66 -8.09
C SER A 176 0.30 12.84 -7.87
N LYS A 177 -0.88 12.80 -8.48
CA LYS A 177 -1.91 13.83 -8.27
C LYS A 177 -2.30 13.92 -6.79
N VAL A 178 -2.41 12.76 -6.15
CA VAL A 178 -2.67 12.64 -4.71
C VAL A 178 -1.57 13.31 -3.89
N ARG A 179 -0.30 13.10 -4.24
CA ARG A 179 0.83 13.72 -3.53
C ARG A 179 0.83 15.24 -3.71
N ILE A 180 0.56 15.73 -4.91
CA ILE A 180 0.48 17.17 -5.17
C ILE A 180 -0.63 17.81 -4.32
N ALA A 181 -1.80 17.19 -4.25
CA ALA A 181 -2.92 17.66 -3.44
C ALA A 181 -2.59 17.63 -1.94
N LEU A 182 -1.93 16.57 -1.47
CA LEU A 182 -1.50 16.46 -0.08
C LEU A 182 -0.45 17.52 0.27
N ASP A 183 0.55 17.73 -0.59
CA ASP A 183 1.58 18.75 -0.41
C ASP A 183 0.97 20.17 -0.40
N ALA A 184 -0.07 20.42 -1.19
CA ALA A 184 -0.81 21.69 -1.16
C ALA A 184 -1.53 21.88 0.18
N ARG A 185 -2.20 20.83 0.67
CA ARG A 185 -2.87 20.85 1.97
C ARG A 185 -1.89 21.04 3.12
N GLU A 186 -0.80 20.28 3.17
CA GLU A 186 0.23 20.43 4.20
C GLU A 186 0.83 21.84 4.22
N ARG A 187 1.01 22.47 3.05
CA ARG A 187 1.45 23.87 2.97
C ARG A 187 0.44 24.81 3.64
N SER A 188 -0.85 24.66 3.32
CA SER A 188 -1.90 25.47 3.94
C SER A 188 -1.98 25.27 5.46
N GLU A 189 -1.81 24.04 5.95
CA GLU A 189 -1.81 23.73 7.38
C GLU A 189 -0.59 24.34 8.10
N ARG A 190 0.59 24.32 7.46
CA ARG A 190 1.79 24.98 8.00
C ARG A 190 1.65 26.50 8.04
N GLU A 191 0.99 27.10 7.06
CA GLU A 191 0.71 28.53 7.03
C GLU A 191 -0.29 28.93 8.12
N ALA A 192 -1.37 28.16 8.30
CA ALA A 192 -2.32 28.35 9.38
C ALA A 192 -1.65 28.26 10.77
N ALA A 193 -0.81 27.24 10.99
CA ALA A 193 -0.08 27.07 12.24
C ALA A 193 0.90 28.23 12.52
N ARG A 194 1.51 28.81 11.48
CA ARG A 194 2.35 30.02 11.62
C ARG A 194 1.50 31.23 11.99
N ALA A 195 0.36 31.43 11.33
CA ALA A 195 -0.55 32.53 11.63
C ALA A 195 -1.08 32.44 13.07
N GLU A 196 -1.45 31.24 13.51
CA GLU A 196 -1.89 30.97 14.88
C GLU A 196 -0.79 31.29 15.90
N ARG A 197 0.44 30.79 15.71
CA ARG A 197 1.57 31.11 16.60
C ARG A 197 1.86 32.60 16.66
N ASN A 198 1.80 33.29 15.52
CA ASN A 198 1.99 34.73 15.46
C ASN A 198 0.88 35.45 16.23
N ALA A 199 -0.38 35.06 16.06
CA ALA A 199 -1.51 35.62 16.80
C ALA A 199 -1.37 35.41 18.32
N PHE A 200 -0.96 34.22 18.77
CA PHE A 200 -0.67 33.95 20.18
C PHE A 200 0.50 34.78 20.72
N ALA A 201 1.59 34.89 19.96
CA ALA A 201 2.75 35.69 20.34
C ALA A 201 2.36 37.19 20.44
N THR A 202 1.57 37.70 19.51
CA THR A 202 1.09 39.09 19.56
C THR A 202 0.11 39.31 20.71
N GLY A 203 -0.84 38.39 20.93
CA GLY A 203 -1.79 38.48 22.04
C GLY A 203 -1.09 38.46 23.40
N THR A 204 -0.11 37.58 23.58
CA THR A 204 0.70 37.53 24.81
C THR A 204 1.58 38.76 24.99
N ALA A 205 2.17 39.29 23.90
CA ALA A 205 2.93 40.54 23.96
C ALA A 205 2.07 41.75 24.36
N LEU A 206 0.83 41.84 23.85
CA LEU A 206 -0.06 42.98 24.13
C LEU A 206 -0.73 42.93 25.51
N SER A 207 -0.97 41.74 26.06
CA SER A 207 -1.71 41.59 27.33
C SER A 207 -0.83 41.10 28.49
N GLY A 208 -0.04 40.05 28.25
CA GLY A 208 0.77 39.40 29.27
C GLY A 208 1.93 40.27 29.73
N VAL A 209 2.67 40.88 28.80
CA VAL A 209 3.82 41.74 29.11
C VAL A 209 3.43 42.96 29.96
N PRO A 210 2.43 43.79 29.60
CA PRO A 210 2.07 44.93 30.43
C PRO A 210 1.51 44.53 31.81
N LEU A 211 0.75 43.43 31.91
CA LEU A 211 0.27 42.95 33.21
C LEU A 211 1.41 42.45 34.10
N LEU A 212 2.40 41.77 33.52
CA LEU A 212 3.59 41.29 34.22
C LEU A 212 4.48 42.47 34.66
N LEU A 213 4.68 43.47 33.82
CA LEU A 213 5.36 44.73 34.17
C LEU A 213 4.63 45.47 35.30
N LEU A 214 3.29 45.55 35.25
CA LEU A 214 2.49 46.15 36.32
C LEU A 214 2.65 45.41 37.65
N LEU A 215 2.62 44.07 37.64
CA LEU A 215 2.82 43.24 38.84
C LEU A 215 4.23 43.39 39.41
N LEU A 216 5.26 43.41 38.56
CA LEU A 216 6.64 43.69 38.98
C LEU A 216 6.77 45.07 39.60
N TRP A 217 6.16 46.09 39.00
CA TRP A 217 6.15 47.45 39.53
C TRP A 217 5.44 47.54 40.89
N LEU A 218 4.28 46.89 41.04
CA LEU A 218 3.55 46.82 42.32
C LEU A 218 4.36 46.10 43.40
N ARG A 219 5.04 45.00 43.06
CA ARG A 219 5.90 44.25 43.99
C ARG A 219 7.09 45.09 44.43
N TRP A 220 7.75 45.78 43.51
CA TRP A 220 8.87 46.66 43.83
C TRP A 220 8.44 47.83 44.71
N ARG A 221 7.31 48.46 44.39
CA ARG A 221 6.73 49.56 45.19
C ARG A 221 6.37 49.12 46.61
N ARG A 222 5.89 47.90 46.81
CA ARG A 222 5.63 47.34 48.15
C ARG A 222 6.92 47.10 48.94
N HIS A 223 7.99 46.63 48.27
CA HIS A 223 9.27 46.38 48.92
C HIS A 223 9.98 47.68 49.32
N SER A 224 9.89 48.73 48.49
CA SER A 224 10.43 50.07 48.79
C SER A 224 9.60 50.85 49.81
N ARG A 225 8.39 50.39 50.14
CA ARG A 225 7.51 50.95 51.18
C ARG A 225 7.64 50.23 52.53
N ARG A 226 8.74 49.54 52.80
CA ARG A 226 9.16 49.26 54.18
C ARG A 226 9.96 50.46 54.71
N PRO A 227 9.32 51.44 55.37
CA PRO A 227 10.08 52.36 56.19
C PRO A 227 10.70 51.58 57.35
N ALA A 228 11.94 51.95 57.68
CA ALA A 228 12.64 51.51 58.87
C ALA A 228 11.81 51.87 60.12
N VAL A 229 11.06 50.91 60.66
CA VAL A 229 10.50 51.01 62.00
C VAL A 229 11.45 50.29 62.95
N ASN A 230 12.45 51.04 63.43
CA ASN A 230 12.82 51.10 64.84
C ASN A 230 14.00 52.07 65.03
N ALA A 231 13.66 53.36 65.11
CA ALA A 231 14.44 54.32 65.88
C ALA A 231 13.86 54.38 67.30
N LYS A 232 14.75 54.35 68.30
CA LYS A 232 14.57 54.83 69.68
C LYS A 232 13.68 54.02 70.63
N LYS A 233 14.32 53.13 71.40
CA LYS A 233 14.08 53.00 72.85
C LYS A 233 15.39 52.65 73.56
N ALA A 234 15.61 53.28 74.72
CA ALA A 234 16.73 53.17 75.66
C ALA A 234 17.93 54.11 75.42
N GLY A 235 17.74 55.37 75.83
CA GLY A 235 18.85 56.10 76.45
C GLY A 235 19.10 55.59 77.87
N LYS A 236 20.28 55.96 78.39
CA LYS A 236 20.56 56.22 79.83
C LYS A 236 20.94 55.02 80.71
N GLN A 237 22.24 54.69 80.75
CA GLN A 237 23.06 54.27 81.91
C GLN A 237 24.43 53.82 81.36
N GLY A 238 25.53 54.53 81.57
CA GLY A 238 26.25 54.53 82.83
C GLY A 238 27.48 55.44 82.75
N LYS A 239 27.52 56.39 83.68
CA LYS A 239 28.67 57.19 84.13
C LYS A 239 29.26 56.46 85.34
N ARG A 240 30.57 56.61 85.59
CA ARG A 240 31.43 56.04 86.68
C ARG A 240 32.22 54.83 86.18
N ARG A 241 33.54 54.76 86.33
CA ARG A 241 34.47 55.44 87.23
C ARG A 241 35.86 55.43 86.61
#